data_AF-A0A0H4B5M2-F1
#
_entry.id   AF-A0A0H4B5M2-F1
#
_cell.length_a   1.000
_cell.length_b   1.000
_cell.length_c   1.000
_cell.angle_alpha   90.00
_cell.angle_beta   90.00
_cell.angle_gamma   90.00
#
_symmetry.space_group_name_H-M   'P 1'
#
loop_
_entity.id
_entity.type
_entity.pdbx_description
1 polymer ?
#
loop_
_entity_poly.entity_id
_entity_poly.type
_entity_poly.pdbx_seq_one_letter_code
_entity_poly.pdbx_strand_id
1 'polypeptide(L)'
;MARRKQIGTFFAALLAFCLWIGGHYSPSSAVEYIPGQANRIKDLSQLNISEYGCPEKELLPTHPLAPPQPISKLKPIPVGVSIHINELPSISDTHNNFQLDGLLTSTWCDPRIISDLPENEDKLVLFNSAAEDWMGSHWVPQLEFTNRVSEAFYQTQTITLHRSGAVERKARFEEGLGSEFRLEKFPFDQQLLHLYVQSFSWDKTVLKLVELGDVVSLSKNSKLPEWKIKNLGYVIRNHDDPEQGSNEFSRLSATITISRRSGHFIYKIFLPLGILTFTSIFFLAIPLEAFADRLAFISGLLFTTLAYQIIITSSVPRVPYLTLGDTYTIFLFVFMVSEVFIAYYISQTIAKEGAERVPTLERIMEIFLPATFLASQGLFAWIALS
;
A
#
# COMPACT_ATOMS: atom_id res chain seq x y z
N MET A 1 54.60 -2.27 -4.16
CA MET A 1 54.19 -1.44 -3.00
C MET A 1 52.78 -0.83 -3.15
N ALA A 2 52.37 -0.36 -4.33
CA ALA A 2 51.04 0.24 -4.56
C ALA A 2 49.85 -0.72 -4.31
N ARG A 3 49.94 -1.99 -4.75
CA ARG A 3 48.87 -3.01 -4.54
C ARG A 3 48.55 -3.30 -3.07
N ARG A 4 49.52 -3.23 -2.15
CA ARG A 4 49.27 -3.38 -0.69
C ARG A 4 48.54 -2.18 -0.09
N LYS A 5 48.70 -0.97 -0.64
CA LYS A 5 48.04 0.25 -0.16
C LYS A 5 46.55 0.27 -0.53
N GLN A 6 46.17 -0.24 -1.70
CA GLN A 6 44.77 -0.35 -2.14
C GLN A 6 43.96 -1.33 -1.28
N ILE A 7 44.53 -2.49 -0.93
CA ILE A 7 43.84 -3.47 -0.07
C ILE A 7 43.61 -2.91 1.34
N GLY A 8 44.59 -2.18 1.89
CA GLY A 8 44.47 -1.55 3.21
C GLY A 8 43.45 -0.40 3.26
N THR A 9 43.34 0.39 2.18
CA THR A 9 42.33 1.45 2.08
C THR A 9 40.93 0.87 1.89
N PHE A 10 40.81 -0.25 1.19
CA PHE A 10 39.54 -0.96 1.02
C PHE A 10 38.99 -1.52 2.34
N PHE A 11 39.82 -2.20 3.14
CA PHE A 11 39.40 -2.69 4.46
C PHE A 11 39.00 -1.56 5.41
N ALA A 12 39.72 -0.43 5.36
CA ALA A 12 39.39 0.74 6.17
C ALA A 12 38.06 1.39 5.73
N ALA A 13 37.79 1.46 4.42
CA ALA A 13 36.53 1.97 3.88
C ALA A 13 35.34 1.05 4.19
N LEU A 14 35.54 -0.28 4.13
CA LEU A 14 34.51 -1.26 4.46
C LEU A 14 34.15 -1.23 5.96
N LEU A 15 35.16 -1.12 6.83
CA LEU A 15 34.96 -0.93 8.28
C LEU A 15 34.26 0.39 8.60
N ALA A 16 34.64 1.48 7.94
CA ALA A 16 33.99 2.77 8.10
C ALA A 16 32.52 2.74 7.62
N PHE A 17 32.22 2.05 6.52
CA PHE A 17 30.86 1.85 6.02
C PHE A 17 30.01 0.99 6.98
N CYS A 18 30.56 -0.10 7.51
CA CYS A 18 29.89 -0.93 8.52
C CYS A 18 29.60 -0.15 9.82
N LEU A 19 30.55 0.69 10.28
CA LEU A 19 30.36 1.54 11.46
C LEU A 19 29.36 2.67 11.21
N TRP A 20 29.31 3.21 9.99
CA TRP A 20 28.35 4.25 9.59
C TRP A 20 26.91 3.71 9.51
N ILE A 21 26.71 2.49 9.00
CA ILE A 21 25.39 1.84 8.99
C ILE A 21 24.90 1.54 10.42
N GLY A 22 25.81 1.13 11.32
CA GLY A 22 25.46 0.86 12.72
C GLY A 22 25.06 2.11 13.53
N GLY A 23 25.57 3.30 13.15
CA GLY A 23 25.31 4.55 13.88
C GLY A 23 24.01 5.27 13.52
N HIS A 24 23.48 5.07 12.30
CA HIS A 24 22.29 5.81 11.83
C HIS A 24 20.94 5.11 12.09
N TYR A 25 20.95 3.88 12.63
CA TYR A 25 19.74 3.17 13.03
C TYR A 25 19.57 3.16 14.54
N SER A 26 19.42 4.34 15.13
CA SER A 26 18.53 4.44 16.29
C SER A 26 17.10 4.42 15.73
N PRO A 27 16.24 3.46 16.10
CA PRO A 27 14.83 3.58 15.75
C PRO A 27 14.34 4.85 16.42
N SER A 28 14.13 5.91 15.65
CA SER A 28 13.53 7.12 16.16
C SER A 28 12.18 6.72 16.75
N SER A 29 12.12 6.65 18.07
CA SER A 29 10.94 6.43 18.89
C SER A 29 10.02 7.66 18.89
N ALA A 30 10.04 8.43 17.79
CA ALA A 30 9.05 9.44 17.54
C ALA A 30 7.74 8.69 17.22
N VAL A 31 6.77 8.81 18.12
CA VAL A 31 5.39 8.41 17.86
C VAL A 31 4.91 9.27 16.69
N GLU A 32 4.98 8.73 15.48
CA GLU A 32 4.51 9.39 14.26
C GLU A 32 2.99 9.53 14.40
N TYR A 33 2.50 10.76 14.57
CA TYR A 33 1.08 11.06 14.66
C TYR A 33 0.44 10.80 13.28
N ILE A 34 -0.39 9.77 13.18
CA ILE A 34 -1.15 9.48 11.97
C ILE A 34 -2.51 10.18 12.08
N PRO A 35 -2.85 11.12 11.18
CA PRO A 35 -4.17 11.74 11.13
C PRO A 35 -5.27 10.67 11.03
N GLY A 36 -6.36 10.82 11.80
CA GLY A 36 -7.46 9.85 11.82
C GLY A 36 -7.25 8.61 12.71
N GLN A 37 -6.17 8.57 13.51
CA GLN A 37 -6.02 7.55 14.56
C GLN A 37 -6.99 7.79 15.72
N ALA A 38 -7.96 6.89 15.88
CA ALA A 38 -8.92 6.93 16.97
C ALA A 38 -8.63 5.83 18.00
N ASN A 39 -8.69 6.19 19.29
CA ASN A 39 -8.68 5.23 20.40
C ASN A 39 -10.07 4.66 20.71
N ARG A 40 -11.12 5.34 20.26
CA ARG A 40 -12.52 5.01 20.55
C ARG A 40 -13.38 5.52 19.40
N ILE A 41 -14.33 4.69 18.96
CA ILE A 41 -15.40 5.11 18.06
C ILE A 41 -16.23 6.14 18.82
N LYS A 42 -16.35 7.37 18.31
CA LYS A 42 -17.27 8.36 18.90
C LYS A 42 -18.68 7.75 18.90
N ASP A 43 -19.43 8.01 19.97
CA ASP A 43 -20.80 7.53 20.06
C ASP A 43 -21.63 8.22 18.97
N LEU A 44 -22.00 7.45 17.94
CA LEU A 44 -22.80 7.91 16.79
C LEU A 44 -24.31 7.82 17.09
N SER A 45 -24.67 7.43 18.32
CA SER A 45 -26.04 7.07 18.74
C SER A 45 -27.07 8.20 18.68
N GLN A 46 -26.65 9.39 18.27
CA GLN A 46 -27.57 10.41 17.83
C GLN A 46 -27.01 10.97 16.52
N LEU A 47 -27.64 10.59 15.38
CA LEU A 47 -27.79 11.55 14.27
C LEU A 47 -28.00 12.91 14.92
N ASN A 48 -27.30 13.95 14.49
CA ASN A 48 -27.58 15.28 15.01
C ASN A 48 -29.04 15.61 14.62
N ILE A 49 -30.00 15.23 15.48
CA ILE A 49 -31.45 15.26 15.18
C ILE A 49 -31.83 16.71 14.89
N SER A 50 -31.10 17.67 15.48
CA SER A 50 -31.25 19.09 15.21
C SER A 50 -30.84 19.53 13.80
N GLU A 51 -29.94 18.79 13.14
CA GLU A 51 -29.41 19.13 11.81
C GLU A 51 -30.12 18.36 10.68
N TYR A 52 -30.43 17.08 10.91
CA TYR A 52 -30.97 16.19 9.86
C TYR A 52 -32.41 15.73 10.06
N GLY A 53 -33.00 15.90 11.25
CA GLY A 53 -34.43 15.77 11.58
C GLY A 53 -35.20 14.58 11.00
N CYS A 54 -35.79 13.74 11.86
CA CYS A 54 -36.68 12.68 11.41
C CYS A 54 -37.94 13.24 10.72
N PRO A 55 -38.37 12.68 9.56
CA PRO A 55 -39.63 13.07 8.93
C PRO A 55 -40.83 12.68 9.81
N GLU A 56 -41.97 13.35 9.63
CA GLU A 56 -43.23 12.94 10.30
C GLU A 56 -43.75 11.62 9.72
N LYS A 57 -44.22 10.71 10.58
CA LYS A 57 -44.63 9.35 10.20
C LYS A 57 -45.76 9.34 9.18
N GLU A 58 -46.68 10.30 9.29
CA GLU A 58 -47.86 10.46 8.44
C GLU A 58 -47.51 10.81 6.99
N LEU A 59 -46.32 11.35 6.75
CA LEU A 59 -45.84 11.73 5.42
C LEU A 59 -45.14 10.59 4.68
N LEU A 60 -44.90 9.46 5.35
CA LEU A 60 -44.11 8.33 4.84
C LEU A 60 -44.97 7.25 4.17
N PRO A 61 -44.41 6.45 3.25
CA PRO A 61 -45.05 5.26 2.72
C PRO A 61 -45.37 4.25 3.83
N THR A 62 -46.55 3.63 3.72
CA THR A 62 -47.03 2.62 4.68
C THR A 62 -46.30 1.28 4.58
N HIS A 63 -45.72 0.96 3.41
CA HIS A 63 -44.99 -0.29 3.21
C HIS A 63 -43.61 -0.23 3.90
N PRO A 64 -43.27 -1.17 4.80
CA PRO A 64 -42.06 -1.07 5.62
C PRO A 64 -40.76 -1.19 4.84
N LEU A 65 -40.76 -1.93 3.71
CA LEU A 65 -39.61 -2.02 2.79
C LEU A 65 -39.45 -0.82 1.86
N ALA A 66 -40.40 0.12 1.83
CA ALA A 66 -40.25 1.32 1.01
C ALA A 66 -39.33 2.34 1.73
N PRO A 67 -38.50 3.09 0.99
CA PRO A 67 -37.68 4.15 1.57
C PRO A 67 -38.51 5.13 2.41
N PRO A 68 -38.07 5.53 3.62
CA PRO A 68 -38.75 6.53 4.44
C PRO A 68 -38.58 7.96 3.90
N GLN A 69 -39.00 8.19 2.64
CA GLN A 69 -39.06 9.51 2.01
C GLN A 69 -40.47 10.08 2.04
N PRO A 70 -40.65 11.39 2.32
CA PRO A 70 -41.97 12.01 2.27
C PRO A 70 -42.62 11.91 0.87
N ILE A 71 -43.85 11.41 0.81
CA ILE A 71 -44.57 11.14 -0.45
C ILE A 71 -44.78 12.43 -1.27
N SER A 72 -45.01 13.55 -0.59
CA SER A 72 -45.30 14.85 -1.21
C SER A 72 -44.04 15.64 -1.63
N LYS A 73 -42.87 15.30 -1.07
CA LYS A 73 -41.61 16.01 -1.32
C LYS A 73 -40.44 15.04 -1.18
N LEU A 74 -40.00 14.50 -2.31
CA LEU A 74 -38.86 13.61 -2.41
C LEU A 74 -37.58 14.36 -1.99
N LYS A 75 -37.20 14.16 -0.73
CA LYS A 75 -35.94 14.62 -0.15
C LYS A 75 -35.08 13.39 0.12
N PRO A 76 -33.80 13.36 -0.30
CA PRO A 76 -32.92 12.24 -0.01
C PRO A 76 -32.81 11.99 1.49
N ILE A 77 -32.79 10.72 1.88
CA ILE A 77 -32.63 10.28 3.26
C ILE A 77 -31.18 10.53 3.65
N PRO A 78 -30.91 11.38 4.67
CA PRO A 78 -29.56 11.52 5.19
C PRO A 78 -29.18 10.24 5.92
N VAL A 79 -28.09 9.62 5.48
CA VAL A 79 -27.53 8.41 6.07
C VAL A 79 -26.13 8.74 6.58
N GLY A 80 -25.97 8.76 7.90
CA GLY A 80 -24.68 8.86 8.54
C GLY A 80 -23.85 7.64 8.23
N VAL A 81 -22.58 7.83 7.85
CA VAL A 81 -21.65 6.73 7.57
C VAL A 81 -20.36 6.92 8.33
N SER A 82 -19.87 5.84 8.94
CA SER A 82 -18.55 5.79 9.58
C SER A 82 -17.89 4.43 9.36
N ILE A 83 -16.60 4.46 9.04
CA ILE A 83 -15.74 3.30 8.84
C ILE A 83 -14.64 3.36 9.90
N HIS A 84 -14.59 2.35 10.75
CA HIS A 84 -13.48 2.14 11.67
C HIS A 84 -12.64 0.97 11.19
N ILE A 85 -11.42 1.24 10.76
CA ILE A 85 -10.48 0.23 10.29
C ILE A 85 -9.73 -0.32 11.50
N ASN A 86 -9.91 -1.60 11.77
CA ASN A 86 -9.16 -2.29 12.82
C ASN A 86 -7.76 -2.63 12.31
N GLU A 87 -7.68 -3.34 11.18
CA GLU A 87 -6.44 -3.87 10.64
C GLU A 87 -6.49 -3.92 9.11
N LEU A 88 -5.30 -4.00 8.50
CA LEU A 88 -5.08 -4.21 7.08
C LEU A 88 -4.30 -5.54 6.95
N PRO A 89 -4.98 -6.70 6.95
CA PRO A 89 -4.30 -7.99 7.13
C PRO A 89 -3.29 -8.30 6.04
N SER A 90 -3.59 -7.95 4.79
CA SER A 90 -2.69 -8.19 3.66
C SER A 90 -2.84 -7.12 2.59
N ILE A 91 -1.73 -6.87 1.90
CA ILE A 91 -1.66 -5.97 0.75
C ILE A 91 -0.92 -6.74 -0.34
N SER A 92 -1.58 -6.94 -1.48
CA SER A 92 -0.99 -7.59 -2.65
C SER A 92 -0.85 -6.59 -3.78
N ASP A 93 0.36 -6.03 -3.90
CA ASP A 93 0.74 -5.17 -5.01
C ASP A 93 0.75 -5.91 -6.36
N THR A 94 1.02 -7.22 -6.35
CA THR A 94 0.97 -8.07 -7.55
C THR A 94 -0.44 -8.33 -8.07
N HIS A 95 -1.43 -8.45 -7.18
CA HIS A 95 -2.83 -8.69 -7.55
C HIS A 95 -3.70 -7.42 -7.53
N ASN A 96 -3.09 -6.25 -7.32
CA ASN A 96 -3.78 -4.97 -7.20
C ASN A 96 -4.96 -5.01 -6.20
N ASN A 97 -4.73 -5.62 -5.03
CA ASN A 97 -5.75 -5.72 -3.99
C ASN A 97 -5.17 -5.64 -2.58
N PHE A 98 -6.05 -5.37 -1.61
CA PHE A 98 -5.72 -5.39 -0.20
C PHE A 98 -6.92 -5.89 0.61
N GLN A 99 -6.64 -6.48 1.77
CA GLN A 99 -7.64 -6.92 2.73
C GLN A 99 -7.84 -5.87 3.81
N LEU A 100 -9.08 -5.70 4.25
CA LEU A 100 -9.49 -4.74 5.25
C LEU A 100 -10.41 -5.42 6.28
N ASP A 101 -10.08 -5.31 7.57
CA ASP A 101 -10.97 -5.67 8.68
C ASP A 101 -11.40 -4.39 9.40
N GLY A 102 -12.71 -4.25 9.63
CA GLY A 102 -13.22 -3.08 10.32
C GLY A 102 -14.68 -3.17 10.71
N LEU A 103 -15.21 -2.01 11.10
CA LEU A 103 -16.61 -1.80 11.42
C LEU A 103 -17.18 -0.74 10.50
N LEU A 104 -18.26 -1.08 9.80
CA LEU A 104 -19.10 -0.14 9.07
C LEU A 104 -20.30 0.20 9.94
N THR A 105 -20.44 1.47 10.27
CA THR A 105 -21.59 2.00 10.99
C THR A 105 -22.41 2.88 10.07
N SER A 106 -23.70 2.61 9.97
CA SER A 106 -24.65 3.42 9.21
C SER A 106 -25.83 3.80 10.08
N THR A 107 -26.19 5.08 10.07
CA THR A 107 -27.27 5.62 10.89
C THR A 107 -28.27 6.36 10.02
N TRP A 108 -29.55 6.01 10.11
CA TRP A 108 -30.63 6.70 9.39
C TRP A 108 -31.83 6.91 10.33
N CYS A 109 -32.84 7.64 9.87
CA CYS A 109 -34.08 7.78 10.61
C CYS A 109 -35.27 7.16 9.88
N ASP A 110 -36.06 6.38 10.61
CA ASP A 110 -37.34 5.83 10.20
C ASP A 110 -38.32 5.81 11.39
N PRO A 111 -39.21 6.82 11.55
CA PRO A 111 -40.18 6.85 12.64
C PRO A 111 -41.20 5.69 12.63
N ARG A 112 -41.30 4.92 11.54
CA ARG A 112 -42.24 3.79 11.45
C ARG A 112 -41.86 2.68 12.43
N ILE A 113 -40.58 2.54 12.74
CA ILE A 113 -40.00 1.51 13.63
C ILE A 113 -40.36 1.71 15.10
N ILE A 114 -40.88 2.88 15.48
CA ILE A 114 -41.18 3.20 16.89
C ILE A 114 -42.19 2.21 17.49
N SER A 115 -43.09 1.66 16.66
CA SER A 115 -44.04 0.62 17.08
C SER A 115 -43.39 -0.72 17.43
N ASP A 116 -42.15 -0.94 17.00
CA ASP A 116 -41.42 -2.19 17.24
C ASP A 116 -40.70 -2.18 18.59
N LEU A 117 -40.56 -1.01 19.23
CA LEU A 117 -39.94 -0.89 20.55
C LEU A 117 -40.93 -1.26 21.66
N PRO A 118 -40.48 -1.95 22.73
CA PRO A 118 -41.25 -2.14 23.94
C PRO A 118 -41.66 -0.79 24.57
N GLU A 119 -42.90 -0.68 25.10
CA GLU A 119 -43.47 0.60 25.57
C GLU A 119 -42.60 1.38 26.57
N ASN A 120 -41.79 0.70 27.38
CA ASN A 120 -40.96 1.29 28.44
C ASN A 120 -39.45 1.34 28.13
N GLU A 121 -39.03 1.06 26.89
CA GLU A 121 -37.61 1.07 26.52
C GLU A 121 -37.25 2.22 25.56
N ASP A 122 -36.18 2.96 25.87
CA ASP A 122 -35.69 4.04 25.01
C ASP A 122 -34.92 3.53 23.78
N LYS A 123 -34.41 2.29 23.85
CA LYS A 123 -33.71 1.63 22.76
C LYS A 123 -33.85 0.11 22.83
N LEU A 124 -33.81 -0.53 21.67
CA LEU A 124 -33.76 -1.99 21.51
C LEU A 124 -32.52 -2.36 20.68
N VAL A 125 -31.73 -3.34 21.13
CA VAL A 125 -30.55 -3.83 20.40
C VAL A 125 -30.82 -5.24 19.91
N LEU A 126 -30.80 -5.42 18.59
CA LEU A 126 -30.92 -6.70 17.90
C LEU A 126 -29.54 -7.16 17.44
N PHE A 127 -29.23 -8.44 17.64
CA PHE A 127 -27.90 -9.01 17.36
C PHE A 127 -28.02 -10.18 16.36
N ASN A 128 -27.12 -10.20 15.37
CA ASN A 128 -26.98 -11.25 14.35
C ASN A 128 -28.32 -11.65 13.72
N SER A 129 -28.82 -12.87 13.96
CA SER A 129 -30.05 -13.37 13.31
C SER A 129 -31.26 -12.47 13.56
N ALA A 130 -31.40 -11.92 14.77
CA ALA A 130 -32.48 -10.98 15.07
C ALA A 130 -32.34 -9.66 14.29
N ALA A 131 -31.11 -9.22 14.03
CA ALA A 131 -30.86 -8.07 13.17
C ALA A 131 -31.17 -8.39 11.71
N GLU A 132 -30.83 -9.58 11.22
CA GLU A 132 -31.13 -10.05 9.85
C GLU A 132 -32.63 -10.17 9.59
N ASP A 133 -33.37 -10.79 10.52
CA ASP A 133 -34.83 -10.92 10.43
C ASP A 133 -35.51 -9.54 10.38
N TRP A 134 -35.02 -8.59 11.20
CA TRP A 134 -35.53 -7.22 11.20
C TRP A 134 -35.21 -6.50 9.89
N MET A 135 -33.98 -6.64 9.37
CA MET A 135 -33.59 -6.06 8.08
C MET A 135 -34.35 -6.68 6.89
N GLY A 136 -34.80 -7.93 7.01
CA GLY A 136 -35.63 -8.59 5.99
C GLY A 136 -37.07 -8.06 5.93
N SER A 137 -37.53 -7.38 6.98
CA SER A 137 -38.88 -6.82 7.08
C SER A 137 -38.94 -5.30 7.00
N HIS A 138 -37.79 -4.60 7.07
CA HIS A 138 -37.69 -3.15 7.09
C HIS A 138 -36.76 -2.61 6.01
N TRP A 139 -37.02 -1.38 5.57
CA TRP A 139 -36.11 -0.69 4.66
C TRP A 139 -34.74 -0.44 5.33
N VAL A 140 -33.67 -0.67 4.56
CA VAL A 140 -32.29 -0.39 4.96
C VAL A 140 -31.55 0.31 3.82
N PRO A 141 -30.52 1.13 4.11
CA PRO A 141 -29.77 1.88 3.09
C PRO A 141 -28.92 1.02 2.13
N GLN A 142 -28.74 -0.27 2.43
CA GLN A 142 -27.97 -1.25 1.60
C GLN A 142 -26.58 -0.73 1.17
N LEU A 143 -25.78 -0.24 2.12
CA LEU A 143 -24.43 0.22 1.83
C LEU A 143 -23.48 -0.96 1.55
N GLU A 144 -22.62 -0.80 0.54
CA GLU A 144 -21.61 -1.78 0.15
C GLU A 144 -20.29 -1.12 -0.28
N PHE A 145 -19.22 -1.92 -0.31
CA PHE A 145 -17.95 -1.54 -0.92
C PHE A 145 -18.00 -1.78 -2.43
N THR A 146 -17.88 -0.72 -3.24
CA THR A 146 -18.05 -0.83 -4.70
C THR A 146 -16.83 -1.42 -5.40
N ASN A 147 -15.63 -1.21 -4.85
CA ASN A 147 -14.39 -1.77 -5.39
C ASN A 147 -14.02 -3.12 -4.75
N ARG A 148 -14.99 -3.90 -4.27
CA ARG A 148 -14.73 -5.24 -3.74
C ARG A 148 -14.29 -6.20 -4.84
N VAL A 149 -13.33 -7.07 -4.53
CA VAL A 149 -12.83 -8.14 -5.40
C VAL A 149 -13.03 -9.54 -4.79
N SER A 150 -13.44 -9.61 -3.52
CA SER A 150 -13.85 -10.83 -2.84
C SER A 150 -15.30 -10.75 -2.38
N GLU A 151 -15.89 -11.89 -2.02
CA GLU A 151 -17.19 -11.89 -1.34
C GLU A 151 -17.10 -11.20 0.02
N ALA A 152 -18.13 -10.42 0.32
CA ALA A 152 -18.28 -9.71 1.58
C ALA A 152 -18.58 -10.67 2.73
N PHE A 153 -17.74 -10.71 3.75
CA PHE A 153 -18.00 -11.52 4.94
C PHE A 153 -18.35 -10.64 6.15
N TYR A 154 -19.64 -10.65 6.51
CA TYR A 154 -20.14 -9.97 7.72
C TYR A 154 -20.16 -10.96 8.88
N GLN A 155 -19.15 -10.89 9.74
CA GLN A 155 -19.00 -11.82 10.88
C GLN A 155 -20.04 -11.58 11.98
N THR A 156 -20.41 -10.33 12.21
CA THR A 156 -21.25 -9.92 13.33
C THR A 156 -21.90 -8.59 13.03
N GLN A 157 -23.20 -8.48 13.26
CA GLN A 157 -23.93 -7.22 13.06
C GLN A 157 -24.95 -6.96 14.16
N THR A 158 -25.13 -5.69 14.49
CA THR A 158 -26.16 -5.19 15.39
C THR A 158 -27.03 -4.15 14.71
N ILE A 159 -28.31 -4.17 15.01
CA ILE A 159 -29.26 -3.09 14.74
C ILE A 159 -29.70 -2.52 16.08
N THR A 160 -29.49 -1.24 16.30
CA THR A 160 -30.01 -0.51 17.45
C THR A 160 -31.15 0.38 16.98
N LEU A 161 -32.33 0.15 17.55
CA LEU A 161 -33.52 0.95 17.34
C LEU A 161 -33.63 1.95 18.49
N HIS A 162 -33.87 3.22 18.18
CA HIS A 162 -34.07 4.26 19.17
C HIS A 162 -35.51 4.77 19.13
N ARG A 163 -36.06 5.12 20.29
CA ARG A 163 -37.40 5.73 20.39
C ARG A 163 -37.54 7.06 19.64
N SER A 164 -36.43 7.72 19.31
CA SER A 164 -36.40 8.89 18.43
C SER A 164 -36.72 8.58 16.96
N GLY A 165 -36.81 7.31 16.57
CA GLY A 165 -36.90 6.87 15.18
C GLY A 165 -35.53 6.67 14.52
N ALA A 166 -34.43 6.99 15.19
CA ALA A 166 -33.10 6.69 14.68
C ALA A 166 -32.83 5.19 14.70
N VAL A 167 -32.20 4.70 13.63
CA VAL A 167 -31.74 3.33 13.50
C VAL A 167 -30.24 3.35 13.24
N GLU A 168 -29.48 2.62 14.05
CA GLU A 168 -28.05 2.43 13.89
C GLU A 168 -27.77 0.97 13.51
N ARG A 169 -27.16 0.75 12.35
CA ARG A 169 -26.57 -0.54 11.97
C ARG A 169 -25.07 -0.47 12.17
N LYS A 170 -24.53 -1.44 12.90
CA LYS A 170 -23.09 -1.63 13.06
C LYS A 170 -22.73 -3.04 12.63
N ALA A 171 -21.91 -3.16 11.59
CA ALA A 171 -21.51 -4.44 11.01
C ALA A 171 -19.98 -4.55 11.00
N ARG A 172 -19.45 -5.67 11.49
CA ARG A 172 -18.05 -6.03 11.28
C ARG A 172 -17.89 -6.64 9.89
N PHE A 173 -16.92 -6.15 9.15
CA PHE A 173 -16.62 -6.61 7.80
C PHE A 173 -15.17 -7.09 7.71
N GLU A 174 -14.96 -8.06 6.83
CA GLU A 174 -13.66 -8.48 6.31
C GLU A 174 -13.78 -8.50 4.78
N GLU A 175 -13.06 -7.62 4.10
CA GLU A 175 -13.27 -7.31 2.68
C GLU A 175 -11.94 -7.22 1.92
N GLY A 176 -11.88 -7.89 0.77
CA GLY A 176 -10.84 -7.71 -0.22
C GLY A 176 -11.25 -6.62 -1.21
N LEU A 177 -10.47 -5.53 -1.25
CA LEU A 177 -10.72 -4.37 -2.10
C LEU A 177 -9.65 -4.24 -3.19
N GLY A 178 -10.08 -3.88 -4.39
CA GLY A 178 -9.21 -3.56 -5.51
C GLY A 178 -8.64 -2.15 -5.41
N SER A 179 -7.35 -2.01 -5.65
CA SER A 179 -6.67 -0.70 -5.75
C SER A 179 -5.51 -0.81 -6.72
N GLU A 180 -5.27 0.23 -7.52
CA GLU A 180 -4.14 0.25 -8.44
C GLU A 180 -2.84 0.57 -7.72
N PHE A 181 -1.78 -0.20 -8.00
CA PHE A 181 -0.45 0.01 -7.45
C PHE A 181 0.53 0.51 -8.52
N ARG A 182 1.28 1.55 -8.18
CA ARG A 182 2.31 2.17 -9.02
C ARG A 182 3.69 1.86 -8.48
N LEU A 183 4.35 0.86 -9.06
CA LEU A 183 5.58 0.26 -8.53
C LEU A 183 6.85 0.75 -9.25
N GLU A 184 6.77 1.76 -10.11
CA GLU A 184 7.90 2.30 -10.87
C GLU A 184 9.03 2.75 -9.95
N LYS A 185 8.70 3.30 -8.77
CA LYS A 185 9.67 3.73 -7.75
C LYS A 185 10.06 2.62 -6.76
N PHE A 186 9.64 1.37 -6.95
CA PHE A 186 9.98 0.28 -6.03
C PHE A 186 11.51 0.19 -5.79
N PRO A 187 11.98 0.07 -4.53
CA PRO A 187 11.22 -0.15 -3.29
C PRO A 187 10.84 1.12 -2.51
N PHE A 188 10.99 2.30 -3.09
CA PHE A 188 10.74 3.62 -2.48
C PHE A 188 9.35 4.18 -2.80
N ASP A 189 8.44 3.30 -3.20
CA ASP A 189 7.11 3.64 -3.68
C ASP A 189 6.15 4.05 -2.54
N GLN A 190 5.18 4.87 -2.94
CA GLN A 190 4.02 5.25 -2.14
C GLN A 190 2.77 4.84 -2.88
N GLN A 191 1.80 4.29 -2.13
CA GLN A 191 0.56 3.78 -2.69
C GLN A 191 -0.63 4.46 -2.04
N LEU A 192 -1.71 4.54 -2.81
CA LEU A 192 -3.01 5.03 -2.36
C LEU A 192 -3.96 3.83 -2.37
N LEU A 193 -4.38 3.40 -1.18
CA LEU A 193 -5.42 2.39 -1.06
C LEU A 193 -6.76 3.10 -1.04
N HIS A 194 -7.60 2.80 -2.04
CA HIS A 194 -8.92 3.38 -2.15
C HIS A 194 -9.98 2.42 -1.60
N LEU A 195 -10.95 2.96 -0.88
CA LEU A 195 -12.17 2.26 -0.53
C LEU A 195 -13.36 3.18 -0.82
N TYR A 196 -14.39 2.60 -1.44
CA TYR A 196 -15.58 3.32 -1.87
C TYR A 196 -16.81 2.69 -1.26
N VAL A 197 -17.59 3.48 -0.53
CA VAL A 197 -18.87 3.03 0.04
C VAL A 197 -20.02 3.83 -0.56
N GLN A 198 -21.02 3.13 -1.07
CA GLN A 198 -22.27 3.72 -1.56
C GLN A 198 -23.42 2.73 -1.36
N SER A 199 -24.65 3.15 -1.66
CA SER A 199 -25.81 2.25 -1.69
C SER A 199 -25.82 1.38 -2.95
N PHE A 200 -26.13 0.08 -2.80
CA PHE A 200 -26.33 -0.83 -3.93
C PHE A 200 -27.57 -0.51 -4.76
N SER A 201 -28.62 0.07 -4.16
CA SER A 201 -29.94 0.19 -4.80
C SER A 201 -30.43 1.63 -4.96
N TRP A 202 -29.86 2.57 -4.20
CA TRP A 202 -30.45 3.90 -4.01
C TRP A 202 -29.51 5.00 -4.49
N ASP A 203 -29.92 5.70 -5.54
CA ASP A 203 -29.19 6.85 -6.09
C ASP A 203 -29.23 8.08 -5.15
N LYS A 204 -28.59 9.18 -5.58
CA LYS A 204 -28.54 10.44 -4.82
C LYS A 204 -29.92 11.06 -4.53
N THR A 205 -30.97 10.67 -5.27
CA THR A 205 -32.33 11.21 -5.09
C THR A 205 -33.04 10.54 -3.93
N VAL A 206 -32.69 9.28 -3.64
CA VAL A 206 -33.23 8.50 -2.53
C VAL A 206 -32.36 8.61 -1.29
N LEU A 207 -31.03 8.52 -1.44
CA LEU A 207 -30.09 8.41 -0.33
C LEU A 207 -28.93 9.39 -0.48
N LYS A 208 -28.62 10.10 0.61
CA LYS A 208 -27.44 10.97 0.71
C LYS A 208 -26.61 10.60 1.93
N LEU A 209 -25.33 10.30 1.70
CA LEU A 209 -24.38 10.06 2.78
C LEU A 209 -24.04 11.39 3.47
N VAL A 210 -23.98 11.39 4.79
CA VAL A 210 -23.64 12.56 5.61
C VAL A 210 -22.59 12.19 6.65
N GLU A 211 -21.83 13.19 7.07
CA GLU A 211 -20.77 13.04 8.06
C GLU A 211 -21.37 13.12 9.46
N LEU A 212 -21.25 12.05 10.24
CA LEU A 212 -21.57 12.04 11.67
C LEU A 212 -20.26 11.79 12.42
N GLY A 213 -19.58 12.86 12.85
CA GLY A 213 -18.32 12.75 13.56
C GLY A 213 -17.16 12.25 12.68
N ASP A 214 -16.42 11.24 13.14
CA ASP A 214 -15.25 10.73 12.43
C ASP A 214 -15.69 9.69 11.39
N VAL A 215 -15.74 10.11 10.12
CA VAL A 215 -16.23 9.27 9.00
C VAL A 215 -15.30 8.11 8.70
N VAL A 216 -13.98 8.31 8.80
CA VAL A 216 -12.99 7.25 8.60
C VAL A 216 -11.95 7.35 9.69
N SER A 217 -11.73 6.25 10.39
CA SER A 217 -10.76 6.16 11.47
C SER A 217 -9.97 4.87 11.41
N LEU A 218 -8.76 4.90 11.96
CA LEU A 218 -7.84 3.76 11.97
C LEU A 218 -7.41 3.45 13.41
N SER A 219 -7.41 2.17 13.76
CA SER A 219 -6.89 1.68 15.04
C SER A 219 -5.39 1.97 15.17
N LYS A 220 -4.96 2.42 16.37
CA LYS A 220 -3.54 2.61 16.68
C LYS A 220 -2.71 1.33 16.67
N ASN A 221 -3.37 0.19 16.82
CA ASN A 221 -2.70 -1.11 16.82
C ASN A 221 -2.49 -1.66 15.41
N SER A 222 -3.09 -1.04 14.39
CA SER A 222 -2.88 -1.41 13.00
C SER A 222 -1.41 -1.19 12.61
N LYS A 223 -0.66 -2.27 12.51
CA LYS A 223 0.75 -2.27 12.12
C LYS A 223 0.94 -3.15 10.91
N LEU A 224 1.36 -2.54 9.81
CA LEU A 224 1.76 -3.26 8.61
C LEU A 224 3.26 -3.62 8.69
N PRO A 225 3.63 -4.89 8.48
CA PRO A 225 5.04 -5.30 8.51
C PRO A 225 5.89 -4.62 7.43
N GLU A 226 5.36 -4.51 6.20
CA GLU A 226 6.09 -3.99 5.04
C GLU A 226 5.81 -2.52 4.74
N TRP A 227 4.76 -1.95 5.33
CA TRP A 227 4.27 -0.63 4.99
C TRP A 227 4.26 0.29 6.21
N LYS A 228 4.27 1.60 5.96
CA LYS A 228 3.98 2.65 6.94
C LYS A 228 2.76 3.41 6.47
N ILE A 229 1.79 3.62 7.35
CA ILE A 229 0.62 4.42 7.05
C ILE A 229 1.00 5.89 7.27
N LYS A 230 0.80 6.72 6.24
CA LYS A 230 1.20 8.13 6.23
C LYS A 230 0.04 9.08 6.44
N ASN A 231 -1.09 8.80 5.80
CA ASN A 231 -2.25 9.66 5.87
C ASN A 231 -3.54 8.87 5.67
N LEU A 232 -4.64 9.41 6.20
CA LEU A 232 -5.99 8.93 6.01
C LEU A 232 -6.86 10.14 5.63
N GLY A 233 -7.46 10.09 4.45
CA GLY A 233 -8.36 11.12 3.96
C GLY A 233 -9.66 10.54 3.45
N TYR A 234 -10.71 11.34 3.39
CA TYR A 234 -11.98 10.94 2.80
C TYR A 234 -12.70 12.13 2.15
N VAL A 235 -13.62 11.83 1.26
CA VAL A 235 -14.55 12.79 0.66
C VAL A 235 -15.90 12.11 0.42
N ILE A 236 -16.99 12.78 0.75
CA ILE A 236 -18.34 12.38 0.37
C ILE A 236 -18.78 13.26 -0.79
N ARG A 237 -19.09 12.65 -1.94
CA ARG A 237 -19.58 13.37 -3.13
C ARG A 237 -20.47 12.47 -3.98
N ASN A 238 -21.24 13.10 -4.86
CA ASN A 238 -21.95 12.36 -5.89
C ASN A 238 -20.94 11.77 -6.88
N HIS A 239 -21.18 10.54 -7.30
CA HIS A 239 -20.36 9.81 -8.24
C HIS A 239 -21.27 9.12 -9.25
N ASP A 240 -21.00 9.34 -10.53
CA ASP A 240 -21.68 8.63 -11.61
C ASP A 240 -21.20 7.17 -11.65
N ASP A 241 -22.11 6.21 -11.54
CA ASP A 241 -21.78 4.79 -11.57
C ASP A 241 -22.32 4.12 -12.85
N PRO A 242 -21.48 3.97 -13.88
CA PRO A 242 -21.88 3.34 -15.13
C PRO A 242 -22.29 1.88 -14.95
N GLU A 243 -21.73 1.16 -13.97
CA GLU A 243 -22.04 -0.24 -13.70
C GLU A 243 -23.49 -0.43 -13.21
N GLN A 244 -24.08 0.64 -12.66
CA GLN A 244 -25.46 0.70 -12.19
C GLN A 244 -26.39 1.55 -13.07
N GLY A 245 -26.04 1.77 -14.34
CA GLY A 245 -26.93 2.41 -15.31
C GLY A 245 -26.82 3.93 -15.41
N SER A 246 -25.65 4.50 -15.13
CA SER A 246 -25.35 5.95 -15.28
C SER A 246 -26.17 6.87 -14.38
N ASN A 247 -26.55 6.38 -13.20
CA ASN A 247 -27.13 7.20 -12.14
C ASN A 247 -26.02 7.74 -11.24
N GLU A 248 -26.21 8.94 -10.70
CA GLU A 248 -25.32 9.48 -9.69
C GLU A 248 -25.68 8.97 -8.30
N PHE A 249 -24.73 8.34 -7.61
CA PHE A 249 -24.85 7.85 -6.24
C PHE A 249 -24.09 8.75 -5.28
N SER A 250 -24.61 8.92 -4.07
CA SER A 250 -23.83 9.55 -3.00
C SER A 250 -22.77 8.55 -2.51
N ARG A 251 -21.49 8.80 -2.78
CA ARG A 251 -20.37 7.91 -2.48
C ARG A 251 -19.40 8.51 -1.47
N LEU A 252 -19.05 7.72 -0.46
CA LEU A 252 -17.89 7.97 0.40
C LEU A 252 -16.65 7.39 -0.27
N SER A 253 -15.66 8.23 -0.56
CA SER A 253 -14.37 7.82 -1.11
C SER A 253 -13.29 8.06 -0.06
N ALA A 254 -12.76 7.00 0.55
CA ALA A 254 -11.64 7.12 1.48
C ALA A 254 -10.33 6.66 0.84
N THR A 255 -9.23 7.28 1.27
CA THR A 255 -7.89 7.02 0.76
C THR A 255 -6.92 6.86 1.92
N ILE A 256 -6.26 5.71 1.97
CA ILE A 256 -5.17 5.42 2.90
C ILE A 256 -3.86 5.57 2.14
N THR A 257 -3.04 6.55 2.51
CA THR A 257 -1.70 6.72 1.93
C THR A 257 -0.72 5.85 2.69
N ILE A 258 -0.05 4.94 1.99
CA ILE A 258 0.98 4.06 2.56
C ILE A 258 2.31 4.26 1.85
N SER A 259 3.41 4.11 2.59
CA SER A 259 4.78 4.15 2.06
C SER A 259 5.51 2.86 2.41
N ARG A 260 6.20 2.26 1.44
CA ARG A 260 6.93 1.00 1.67
C ARG A 260 8.09 1.20 2.63
N ARG A 261 8.37 0.19 3.47
CA ARG A 261 9.56 0.13 4.32
C ARG A 261 10.76 -0.34 3.50
N SER A 262 11.28 0.54 2.65
CA SER A 262 12.32 0.23 1.65
C SER A 262 13.59 -0.37 2.24
N GLY A 263 13.92 -0.02 3.49
CA GLY A 263 15.16 -0.46 4.15
C GLY A 263 15.41 -1.95 3.99
N HIS A 264 14.39 -2.80 4.16
CA HIS A 264 14.50 -4.25 4.02
C HIS A 264 15.05 -4.70 2.67
N PHE A 265 14.48 -4.17 1.60
CA PHE A 265 14.92 -4.47 0.24
C PHE A 265 16.35 -3.95 0.01
N ILE A 266 16.70 -2.80 0.58
CA ILE A 266 18.05 -2.24 0.45
C ILE A 266 19.10 -3.18 1.08
N TYR A 267 18.98 -3.54 2.36
CA TYR A 267 20.02 -4.34 3.02
C TYR A 267 19.96 -5.83 2.67
N LYS A 268 18.79 -6.38 2.33
CA LYS A 268 18.67 -7.82 2.00
C LYS A 268 18.82 -8.14 0.53
N ILE A 269 18.61 -7.20 -0.38
CA ILE A 269 18.60 -7.47 -1.83
C ILE A 269 19.62 -6.60 -2.55
N PHE A 270 19.44 -5.29 -2.52
CA PHE A 270 20.21 -4.39 -3.39
C PHE A 270 21.66 -4.21 -2.94
N LEU A 271 21.91 -4.15 -1.63
CA LEU A 271 23.27 -4.02 -1.09
C LEU A 271 24.13 -5.27 -1.37
N PRO A 272 23.67 -6.51 -1.11
CA PRO A 272 24.42 -7.72 -1.50
C PRO A 272 24.75 -7.76 -3.00
N LEU A 273 23.78 -7.44 -3.87
CA LEU A 273 24.00 -7.37 -5.32
C LEU A 273 25.06 -6.31 -5.69
N GLY A 274 24.96 -5.12 -5.10
CA GLY A 274 25.95 -4.06 -5.31
C GLY A 274 27.35 -4.47 -4.83
N ILE A 275 27.47 -5.20 -3.72
CA ILE A 275 28.75 -5.74 -3.24
C ILE A 275 29.30 -6.76 -4.23
N LEU A 276 28.50 -7.71 -4.70
CA LEU A 276 28.91 -8.73 -5.68
C LEU A 276 29.48 -8.08 -6.95
N THR A 277 28.77 -7.12 -7.51
CA THR A 277 29.21 -6.35 -8.69
C THR A 277 30.40 -5.45 -8.40
N PHE A 278 30.52 -4.87 -7.20
CA PHE A 278 31.73 -4.14 -6.86
C PHE A 278 32.95 -5.07 -6.79
N THR A 279 32.77 -6.29 -6.26
CA THR A 279 33.86 -7.27 -6.21
C THR A 279 34.30 -7.79 -7.58
N SER A 280 33.45 -7.73 -8.60
CA SER A 280 33.83 -8.23 -9.92
C SER A 280 34.96 -7.42 -10.55
N ILE A 281 35.05 -6.10 -10.27
CA ILE A 281 36.12 -5.19 -10.73
C ILE A 281 37.52 -5.71 -10.36
N PHE A 282 37.66 -6.48 -9.28
CA PHE A 282 38.95 -7.03 -8.84
C PHE A 282 39.54 -8.08 -9.79
N PHE A 283 38.86 -8.46 -10.87
CA PHE A 283 39.46 -9.27 -11.94
C PHE A 283 40.73 -8.60 -12.52
N LEU A 284 40.79 -7.26 -12.53
CA LEU A 284 41.99 -6.52 -12.97
C LEU A 284 43.19 -6.70 -12.05
N ALA A 285 42.97 -7.09 -10.78
CA ALA A 285 44.05 -7.35 -9.83
C ALA A 285 44.77 -8.68 -10.10
N ILE A 286 44.10 -9.62 -10.77
CA ILE A 286 44.69 -10.91 -11.20
C ILE A 286 45.76 -10.60 -12.27
N PRO A 287 46.92 -11.29 -12.31
CA PRO A 287 47.95 -11.04 -13.34
C PRO A 287 47.42 -11.11 -14.78
N LEU A 288 48.05 -10.37 -15.68
CA LEU A 288 47.67 -10.25 -17.10
C LEU A 288 47.81 -11.58 -17.86
N GLU A 289 48.80 -12.38 -17.44
CA GLU A 289 49.14 -13.66 -18.03
C GLU A 289 48.08 -14.73 -17.70
N ALA A 290 47.33 -14.54 -16.62
CA ALA A 290 46.33 -15.47 -16.11
C ALA A 290 44.92 -15.16 -16.68
N PHE A 291 44.80 -15.08 -18.01
CA PHE A 291 43.54 -14.74 -18.68
C PHE A 291 42.39 -15.70 -18.33
N ALA A 292 42.67 -17.01 -18.27
CA ALA A 292 41.68 -18.01 -17.90
C ALA A 292 41.13 -17.77 -16.49
N ASP A 293 41.98 -17.42 -15.53
CA ASP A 293 41.58 -17.13 -14.14
C ASP A 293 40.73 -15.85 -14.05
N ARG A 294 41.05 -14.83 -14.84
CA ARG A 294 40.24 -13.59 -14.95
C ARG A 294 38.84 -13.88 -15.46
N LEU A 295 38.73 -14.63 -16.56
CA LEU A 295 37.43 -15.01 -17.11
C LEU A 295 36.65 -15.88 -16.14
N ALA A 296 37.31 -16.85 -15.48
CA ALA A 296 36.67 -17.71 -14.49
C ALA A 296 36.12 -16.90 -13.30
N PHE A 297 36.88 -15.93 -12.79
CA PHE A 297 36.46 -15.07 -11.69
C PHE A 297 35.22 -14.23 -12.03
N ILE A 298 35.25 -13.47 -13.14
CA ILE A 298 34.12 -12.61 -13.55
C ILE A 298 32.88 -13.47 -13.87
N SER A 299 33.07 -14.56 -14.62
CA SER A 299 31.95 -15.45 -14.99
C SER A 299 31.34 -16.11 -13.75
N GLY A 300 32.16 -16.50 -12.78
CA GLY A 300 31.68 -17.05 -11.50
C GLY A 300 30.82 -16.06 -10.71
N LEU A 301 31.19 -14.78 -10.68
CA LEU A 301 30.38 -13.73 -10.05
C LEU A 301 29.11 -13.40 -10.84
N LEU A 302 29.17 -13.45 -12.18
CA LEU A 302 27.99 -13.28 -13.04
C LEU A 302 26.97 -14.40 -12.77
N PHE A 303 27.40 -15.66 -12.73
CA PHE A 303 26.53 -16.80 -12.41
C PHE A 303 26.01 -16.72 -10.97
N THR A 304 26.83 -16.27 -10.03
CA THR A 304 26.42 -16.07 -8.63
C THR A 304 25.32 -15.01 -8.53
N THR A 305 25.47 -13.91 -9.27
CA THR A 305 24.45 -12.84 -9.32
C THR A 305 23.17 -13.32 -9.98
N LEU A 306 23.26 -14.08 -11.08
CA LEU A 306 22.10 -14.69 -11.73
C LEU A 306 21.38 -15.66 -10.79
N ALA A 307 22.12 -16.52 -10.09
CA ALA A 307 21.55 -17.45 -9.10
C ALA A 307 20.87 -16.68 -7.95
N TYR A 308 21.49 -15.61 -7.47
CA TYR A 308 20.91 -14.75 -6.45
C TYR A 308 19.62 -14.07 -6.92
N GLN A 309 19.58 -13.56 -8.15
CA GLN A 309 18.38 -12.97 -8.76
C GLN A 309 17.22 -13.98 -8.78
N ILE A 310 17.48 -15.23 -9.15
CA ILE A 310 16.47 -16.30 -9.14
C ILE A 310 15.90 -16.50 -7.73
N ILE A 311 16.74 -16.49 -6.70
CA ILE A 311 16.33 -16.65 -5.30
C ILE A 311 15.40 -15.50 -4.85
N ILE A 312 15.71 -14.26 -5.23
CA ILE A 312 14.95 -13.08 -4.80
C ILE A 312 13.76 -12.72 -5.71
N THR A 313 13.56 -13.41 -6.82
CA THR A 313 12.48 -13.13 -7.79
C THR A 313 11.09 -13.13 -7.17
N SER A 314 10.87 -13.91 -6.10
CA SER A 314 9.61 -13.94 -5.36
C SER A 314 9.44 -12.76 -4.39
N SER A 315 10.52 -12.05 -4.06
CA SER A 315 10.56 -10.92 -3.13
C SER A 315 10.50 -9.57 -3.84
N VAL A 316 10.45 -9.55 -5.17
CA VAL A 316 10.30 -8.33 -5.98
C VAL A 316 8.97 -8.38 -6.74
N PRO A 317 8.34 -7.22 -7.00
CA PRO A 317 7.03 -7.19 -7.65
C PRO A 317 7.11 -7.71 -9.10
N ARG A 318 6.06 -8.44 -9.51
CA ARG A 318 5.90 -8.94 -10.87
C ARG A 318 4.98 -8.02 -11.65
N VAL A 319 5.56 -6.98 -12.25
CA VAL A 319 4.84 -5.99 -13.05
C VAL A 319 5.32 -6.01 -14.50
N PRO A 320 4.47 -5.62 -15.48
CA PRO A 320 4.83 -5.65 -16.90
C PRO A 320 5.79 -4.52 -17.33
N TYR A 321 6.10 -3.58 -16.43
CA TYR A 321 6.97 -2.43 -16.67
C TYR A 321 8.23 -2.49 -15.78
N LEU A 322 9.26 -1.72 -16.14
CA LEU A 322 10.49 -1.66 -15.35
C LEU A 322 10.30 -0.84 -14.08
N THR A 323 10.65 -1.42 -12.94
CA THR A 323 10.82 -0.67 -11.69
C THR A 323 12.22 -0.08 -11.57
N LEU A 324 12.42 0.85 -10.63
CA LEU A 324 13.74 1.36 -10.27
C LEU A 324 14.67 0.22 -9.81
N GLY A 325 14.14 -0.74 -9.05
CA GLY A 325 14.84 -1.97 -8.68
C GLY A 325 15.27 -2.81 -9.88
N ASP A 326 14.40 -3.01 -10.87
CA ASP A 326 14.75 -3.73 -12.09
C ASP A 326 15.83 -3.01 -12.88
N THR A 327 15.71 -1.69 -13.02
CA THR A 327 16.71 -0.85 -13.69
C THR A 327 18.07 -0.95 -13.02
N TYR A 328 18.11 -0.98 -11.67
CA TYR A 328 19.32 -1.19 -10.90
C TYR A 328 19.94 -2.58 -11.17
N THR A 329 19.14 -3.64 -11.08
CA THR A 329 19.65 -5.02 -11.31
C THR A 329 20.12 -5.25 -12.74
N ILE A 330 19.41 -4.71 -13.73
CA ILE A 330 19.81 -4.72 -15.15
C ILE A 330 21.14 -3.99 -15.33
N PHE A 331 21.29 -2.81 -14.72
CA PHE A 331 22.56 -2.07 -14.76
C PHE A 331 23.72 -2.90 -14.19
N LEU A 332 23.55 -3.51 -13.02
CA LEU A 332 24.58 -4.37 -12.41
C LEU A 332 24.96 -5.54 -13.32
N PHE A 333 23.96 -6.16 -13.95
CA PHE A 333 24.19 -7.27 -14.87
C PHE A 333 24.95 -6.83 -16.13
N VAL A 334 24.51 -5.75 -16.77
CA VAL A 334 25.19 -5.17 -17.95
C VAL A 334 26.61 -4.71 -17.60
N PHE A 335 26.82 -4.17 -16.41
CA PHE A 335 28.13 -3.77 -15.91
C PHE A 335 29.08 -4.98 -15.83
N MET A 336 28.67 -6.08 -15.20
CA MET A 336 29.49 -7.30 -15.15
C MET A 336 29.72 -7.94 -16.52
N VAL A 337 28.72 -7.92 -17.41
CA VAL A 337 28.90 -8.38 -18.80
C VAL A 337 29.93 -7.51 -19.53
N SER A 338 29.91 -6.19 -19.32
CA SER A 338 30.90 -5.29 -19.91
C SER A 338 32.33 -5.62 -19.46
N GLU A 339 32.52 -6.06 -18.21
CA GLU A 339 33.82 -6.49 -17.69
C GLU A 339 34.36 -7.73 -18.41
N VAL A 340 33.49 -8.67 -18.80
CA VAL A 340 33.89 -9.83 -19.62
C VAL A 340 34.41 -9.36 -20.99
N PHE A 341 33.70 -8.42 -21.63
CA PHE A 341 34.15 -7.84 -22.90
C PHE A 341 35.46 -7.06 -22.76
N ILE A 342 35.63 -6.33 -21.65
CA ILE A 342 36.87 -5.61 -21.34
C ILE A 342 38.03 -6.60 -21.15
N ALA A 343 37.82 -7.69 -20.39
CA ALA A 343 38.83 -8.73 -20.22
C ALA A 343 39.23 -9.38 -21.55
N TYR A 344 38.25 -9.68 -22.40
CA TYR A 344 38.48 -10.19 -23.75
C TYR A 344 39.27 -9.20 -24.62
N TYR A 345 38.90 -7.91 -24.59
CA TYR A 345 39.58 -6.87 -25.34
C TYR A 345 41.05 -6.72 -24.91
N ILE A 346 41.32 -6.68 -23.60
CA ILE A 346 42.67 -6.64 -23.04
C ILE A 346 43.51 -7.82 -23.56
N SER A 347 42.95 -9.03 -23.54
CA SER A 347 43.61 -10.25 -24.04
C SER A 347 43.97 -10.15 -25.53
N GLN A 348 43.05 -9.65 -26.36
CA GLN A 348 43.30 -9.44 -27.79
C GLN A 348 44.37 -8.36 -28.06
N THR A 349 44.39 -7.28 -27.27
CA THR A 349 45.42 -6.24 -27.39
C THR A 349 46.81 -6.79 -27.04
N ILE A 350 46.93 -7.63 -26.00
CA ILE A 350 48.20 -8.31 -25.68
C ILE A 350 48.68 -9.15 -26.87
N ALA A 351 47.78 -9.91 -27.49
CA ALA A 351 48.11 -10.78 -28.61
C ALA A 351 48.57 -10.02 -29.87
N LYS A 352 48.06 -8.80 -30.10
CA LYS A 352 48.35 -7.99 -31.30
C LYS A 352 49.51 -7.01 -31.13
N GLU A 353 49.55 -6.27 -30.03
CA GLU A 353 50.45 -5.13 -29.83
C GLU A 353 51.60 -5.41 -28.85
N GLY A 354 51.62 -6.60 -28.23
CA GLY A 354 52.58 -6.96 -27.20
C GLY A 354 52.27 -6.29 -25.84
N ALA A 355 52.93 -6.78 -24.79
CA ALA A 355 52.63 -6.43 -23.41
C ALA A 355 52.99 -4.98 -23.01
N GLU A 356 53.61 -4.18 -23.88
CA GLU A 356 54.11 -2.84 -23.51
C GLU A 356 53.01 -1.78 -23.34
N ARG A 357 51.92 -1.82 -24.13
CA ARG A 357 50.83 -0.82 -24.04
C ARG A 357 49.71 -1.18 -23.07
N VAL A 358 49.60 -2.46 -22.71
CA VAL A 358 48.52 -3.03 -21.91
C VAL A 358 48.50 -2.54 -20.46
N PRO A 359 49.65 -2.36 -19.76
CA PRO A 359 49.66 -1.85 -18.38
C PRO A 359 49.07 -0.45 -18.24
N THR A 360 49.14 0.37 -19.29
CA THR A 360 48.53 1.71 -19.30
C THR A 360 47.01 1.61 -19.41
N LEU A 361 46.51 0.74 -20.30
CA LEU A 361 45.08 0.49 -20.46
C LEU A 361 44.46 -0.07 -19.17
N GLU A 362 45.10 -1.05 -18.53
CA GLU A 362 44.62 -1.58 -17.25
C GLU A 362 44.54 -0.52 -16.17
N ARG A 363 45.58 0.30 -16.03
CA ARG A 363 45.61 1.36 -15.02
C ARG A 363 44.51 2.40 -15.23
N ILE A 364 44.10 2.65 -16.48
CA ILE A 364 42.94 3.49 -16.79
C ILE A 364 41.66 2.79 -16.33
N MET A 365 41.48 1.49 -16.65
CA MET A 365 40.28 0.73 -16.28
C MET A 365 40.15 0.50 -14.77
N GLU A 366 41.27 0.33 -14.05
CA GLU A 366 41.33 0.22 -12.59
C GLU A 366 40.77 1.47 -11.88
N ILE A 367 40.78 2.64 -12.54
CA ILE A 367 40.21 3.88 -12.02
C ILE A 367 38.81 4.10 -12.59
N PHE A 368 38.64 3.87 -13.90
CA PHE A 368 37.39 4.13 -14.61
C PHE A 368 36.23 3.26 -14.13
N LEU A 369 36.44 1.95 -13.92
CA LEU A 369 35.38 1.04 -13.50
C LEU A 369 34.84 1.37 -12.10
N PRO A 370 35.68 1.52 -11.04
CA PRO A 370 35.19 1.95 -9.73
C PRO A 370 34.53 3.33 -9.77
N ALA A 371 35.09 4.29 -10.52
CA ALA A 371 34.52 5.63 -10.62
C ALA A 371 33.12 5.60 -11.27
N THR A 372 32.97 4.86 -12.36
CA THR A 372 31.68 4.68 -13.07
C THR A 372 30.67 3.97 -12.16
N PHE A 373 31.10 2.92 -11.46
CA PHE A 373 30.24 2.22 -10.51
C PHE A 373 29.78 3.17 -9.39
N LEU A 374 30.69 3.87 -8.72
CA LEU A 374 30.34 4.79 -7.62
C LEU A 374 29.45 5.95 -8.10
N ALA A 375 29.72 6.51 -9.28
CA ALA A 375 28.87 7.54 -9.89
C ALA A 375 27.46 7.00 -10.15
N SER A 376 27.32 5.77 -10.65
CA SER A 376 26.02 5.13 -10.86
C SER A 376 25.28 4.92 -9.53
N GLN A 377 25.95 4.46 -8.46
CA GLN A 377 25.33 4.29 -7.15
C GLN A 377 24.83 5.63 -6.60
N GLY A 378 25.61 6.71 -6.78
CA GLY A 378 25.19 8.07 -6.42
C GLY A 378 23.97 8.54 -7.20
N LEU A 379 23.92 8.26 -8.50
CA LEU A 379 22.75 8.56 -9.34
C LEU A 379 21.51 7.79 -8.90
N PHE A 380 21.62 6.49 -8.63
CA PHE A 380 20.51 5.68 -8.12
C PHE A 380 20.00 6.18 -6.77
N ALA A 381 20.91 6.53 -5.85
CA ALA A 381 20.53 7.11 -4.56
C ALA A 381 19.83 8.47 -4.74
N TRP A 382 20.27 9.31 -5.68
CA TRP A 382 19.63 10.58 -5.97
C TRP A 382 18.22 10.39 -6.55
N ILE A 383 18.06 9.50 -7.54
CA ILE A 383 16.76 9.18 -8.13
C ILE A 383 15.79 8.59 -7.08
N ALA A 384 16.31 7.77 -6.17
CA ALA A 384 15.51 7.18 -5.09
C ALA A 384 15.01 8.22 -4.07
N LEU A 385 15.75 9.32 -3.88
CA LEU A 385 15.42 10.38 -2.94
C LEU A 385 14.59 11.53 -3.56
N SER A 386 14.58 11.63 -4.89
CA SER A 386 13.76 12.57 -5.67
C SER A 386 12.36 12.02 -5.96
#